data_AF-A0A2E0CP92-F1
#
_entry.id   AF-A0A2E0CP92-F1
#
_cell.length_a   1.000
_cell.length_b   1.000
_cell.length_c   1.000
_cell.angle_alpha   90.00
_cell.angle_beta   90.00
_cell.angle_gamma   90.00
#
_symmetry.space_group_name_H-M   'P 1'
#
loop_
_entity.id
_entity.type
_entity.pdbx_description
1 polymer ?
#
loop_
_entity_poly.entity_id
_entity_poly.type
_entity_poly.pdbx_seq_one_letter_code
_entity_poly.pdbx_strand_id
1 'polypeptide(L)' 'MKLCEINLLNSTDRNFTSKLDHLTAWQAVSDAEVESVVDEIIFEVRKRRDLALLDYTNRYD' A
#
# COMPACT_ATOMS: atom_id res chain seq x y z
N MET A 1 -19.82 15.98 17.36
CA MET A 1 -18.59 16.06 16.55
C MET A 1 -17.65 14.97 17.08
N LYS A 2 -17.46 13.88 16.34
CA LYS A 2 -16.56 12.80 16.73
C LYS A 2 -15.16 13.21 16.25
N LEU A 3 -14.23 13.46 17.17
CA LEU A 3 -12.82 13.65 16.83
C LEU A 3 -12.28 12.32 16.28
N CYS A 4 -11.46 12.35 15.23
CA CYS A 4 -10.83 11.15 14.68
C CYS A 4 -10.21 10.29 15.80
N GLU A 5 -10.40 8.98 15.74
CA GLU A 5 -9.73 8.05 16.65
C GLU A 5 -8.23 8.03 16.29
N ILE A 6 -7.39 8.62 17.16
CA ILE A 6 -5.93 8.63 17.05
C ILE A 6 -5.36 7.81 18.20
N ASN A 7 -4.42 6.90 17.90
CA ASN A 7 -3.73 6.12 18.91
C ASN A 7 -2.75 7.01 19.70
N LEU A 8 -3.01 7.18 21.01
CA LEU A 8 -2.13 7.88 21.95
C LEU A 8 -1.35 6.86 22.78
N LEU A 9 -0.03 7.00 22.82
CA LEU A 9 0.87 6.16 23.61
C LEU A 9 1.53 6.99 24.71
N ASN A 10 1.75 6.38 25.87
CA ASN A 10 2.50 6.96 26.98
C ASN A 10 3.75 6.11 27.25
N SER A 11 4.93 6.72 27.23
CA SER A 11 6.22 6.04 27.41
C SER A 11 6.45 5.49 28.82
N THR A 12 5.64 5.87 29.81
CA THR A 12 5.71 5.34 31.18
C THR A 12 4.86 4.10 31.41
N ASP A 13 4.00 3.71 30.45
CA ASP A 13 3.18 2.52 30.55
C ASP A 13 4.05 1.25 30.51
N ARG A 14 3.74 0.29 31.38
CA ARG A 14 4.45 -1.02 31.40
C ARG A 14 4.39 -1.78 30.07
N ASN A 15 3.40 -1.50 29.23
CA ASN A 15 3.20 -2.11 27.93
C ASN A 15 3.51 -1.17 26.75
N PHE A 16 4.20 -0.05 26.99
CA PHE A 16 4.54 0.92 25.95
C PHE A 16 5.24 0.27 24.75
N THR A 17 6.29 -0.52 24.99
CA THR A 17 7.06 -1.17 23.92
C THR A 17 6.18 -2.04 23.03
N SER A 18 5.33 -2.89 23.60
CA SER A 18 4.42 -3.73 22.81
C SER A 18 3.37 -2.92 22.04
N LYS A 19 2.85 -1.83 22.61
CA LYS A 19 1.93 -0.92 21.92
C LYS A 19 2.62 -0.19 20.76
N LEU A 20 3.87 0.22 20.96
CA LEU A 20 4.68 0.88 19.95
C LEU A 20 4.99 -0.10 18.81
N ASP A 21 5.45 -1.31 19.14
CA ASP A 21 5.75 -2.36 18.17
C ASP A 21 4.53 -2.63 17.28
N HIS A 22 3.33 -2.76 17.87
CA HIS A 22 2.10 -2.95 17.10
C HIS A 22 1.74 -1.75 16.23
N LEU A 23 1.90 -0.51 16.73
CA LEU A 23 1.62 0.70 15.95
C LEU A 23 2.59 0.85 14.76
N THR A 24 3.84 0.45 14.95
CA THR A 24 4.90 0.51 13.94
C THR A 24 5.02 -0.77 13.12
N ALA A 25 4.21 -1.79 13.40
CA ALA A 25 4.17 -3.06 12.68
C ALA A 25 3.55 -2.91 11.28
N TRP A 26 3.82 -1.79 10.60
CA TRP A 26 3.64 -1.68 9.16
C TRP A 26 4.60 -2.66 8.50
N GLN A 27 4.11 -3.88 8.26
CA GLN A 27 4.70 -4.78 7.30
C GLN A 27 4.34 -4.28 5.91
N ALA A 28 5.30 -4.22 4.99
CA ALA A 28 4.98 -4.00 3.58
C ALA A 28 3.99 -5.11 3.19
N VAL A 29 2.70 -4.79 3.15
CA VAL A 29 1.69 -5.69 2.62
C VAL A 29 1.98 -5.70 1.13
N SER A 30 2.75 -6.70 0.70
CA SER A 30 2.75 -7.12 -0.69
C SER A 30 1.32 -7.57 -0.96
N ASP A 31 0.57 -6.67 -1.57
CA ASP A 31 -0.76 -6.99 -2.07
C ASP A 31 -0.56 -7.78 -3.36
N ALA A 32 -0.78 -9.09 -3.28
CA ALA A 32 -0.59 -10.01 -4.40
C ALA A 32 -1.47 -9.64 -5.60
N GLU A 33 -2.61 -8.98 -5.38
CA GLU A 33 -3.45 -8.49 -6.46
C GLU A 33 -2.77 -7.32 -7.19
N VAL A 34 -2.20 -6.37 -6.43
CA VAL A 34 -1.43 -5.27 -7.00
C VAL A 34 -0.21 -5.79 -7.76
N GLU A 35 0.51 -6.77 -7.20
CA GLU A 35 1.65 -7.40 -7.87
C GLU A 35 1.25 -8.05 -9.20
N SER A 36 0.16 -8.83 -9.20
CA SER A 36 -0.36 -9.45 -10.43
C SER A 36 -0.77 -8.42 -11.49
N VAL A 37 -1.38 -7.30 -11.08
CA VAL A 37 -1.78 -6.23 -12.00
C VAL A 37 -0.54 -5.55 -12.60
N VAL A 38 0.49 -5.30 -11.79
CA VAL A 38 1.74 -4.70 -12.28
C VAL A 38 2.45 -5.63 -13.27
N ASP A 39 2.51 -6.93 -12.98
CA ASP A 39 3.10 -7.92 -13.88
C ASP A 39 2.39 -7.98 -15.23
N GLU A 40 1.05 -7.92 -15.23
CA GLU A 40 0.26 -7.84 -16.46
C GLU A 40 0.57 -6.59 -17.27
N ILE A 41 0.59 -5.42 -16.62
CA ILE A 41 0.91 -4.14 -17.27
C ILE A 41 2.30 -4.20 -17.93
N ILE A 42 3.31 -4.68 -17.21
CA ILE A 42 4.67 -4.81 -17.73
C ILE A 42 4.71 -5.77 -18.92
N PHE A 43 4.03 -6.91 -18.82
CA PHE A 43 3.94 -7.88 -19.92
C PHE A 43 3.31 -7.27 -21.17
N GLU A 44 2.19 -6.58 -21.02
CA GLU A 44 1.45 -5.98 -22.13
C GLU A 44 2.20 -4.80 -22.76
N VAL A 45 2.88 -3.96 -21.98
CA VAL A 45 3.74 -2.90 -22.51
C VAL A 45 4.93 -3.47 -23.28
N ARG A 46 5.53 -4.57 -22.82
CA ARG A 46 6.60 -5.26 -23.58
C ARG A 46 6.11 -5.82 -24.91
N LYS A 47 4.88 -6.33 -24.95
CA LYS A 47 4.28 -6.98 -26.13
C LYS A 47 3.72 -5.98 -27.14
N ARG A 48 2.96 -4.97 -26.69
CA ARG A 48 2.17 -4.05 -27.52
C ARG A 48 2.73 -2.62 -27.58
N ARG A 49 3.77 -2.31 -26.80
CA ARG A 49 4.45 -1.01 -26.78
C ARG A 49 3.46 0.14 -26.56
N ASP A 50 3.50 1.16 -27.42
CA ASP A 50 2.74 2.40 -27.31
C ASP A 50 1.23 2.18 -27.23
N LEU A 51 0.70 1.12 -27.83
CA LEU A 51 -0.73 0.80 -27.73
C LEU A 51 -1.11 0.49 -26.28
N ALA A 52 -0.34 -0.36 -25.60
CA ALA A 52 -0.58 -0.66 -24.19
C ALA A 52 -0.36 0.57 -23.30
N LEU A 53 0.62 1.41 -23.63
CA LEU A 53 0.86 2.66 -22.89
C LEU A 53 -0.38 3.58 -22.95
N LEU A 54 -0.93 3.81 -24.14
CA LEU A 54 -2.14 4.61 -24.32
C LEU A 54 -3.36 4.00 -23.61
N ASP A 55 -3.53 2.67 -23.70
CA ASP A 55 -4.64 1.96 -23.04
C ASP A 55 -4.60 2.16 -21.51
N TYR A 56 -3.42 2.00 -20.89
CA TYR A 56 -3.29 2.11 -19.44
C TYR A 56 -3.33 3.55 -18.94
N THR A 57 -2.80 4.52 -19.69
CA THR A 57 -2.99 5.95 -19.38
C THR A 57 -4.47 6.31 -19.38
N ASN A 58 -5.24 5.91 -20.41
CA ASN A 58 -6.68 6.17 -20.46
C ASN A 58 -7.48 5.52 -19.32
N ARG A 59 -6.93 4.46 -18.69
CA ARG A 59 -7.61 3.72 -17.62
C ARG A 59 -7.31 4.27 -16.22
N TYR A 60 -6.10 4.78 -16.00
CA TYR A 60 -5.60 5.06 -14.65
C TYR A 60 -5.23 6.53 -14.39
N ASP A 61 -4.97 7.32 -15.43
CA ASP A 61 -4.69 8.75 -15.33
C ASP A 61 -5.97 9.59 -15.53
#